data_AF-A0A7J5EBT7-F1
#
_entry.id   AF-A0A7J5EBT7-F1
#
_cell.length_a   1.000
_cell.length_b   1.000
_cell.length_c   1.000
_cell.angle_alpha   90.00
_cell.angle_beta   90.00
_cell.angle_gamma   90.00
#
_symmetry.space_group_name_H-M   'P 1'
#
loop_
_entity.id
_entity.type
_entity.pdbx_description
1 polymer ?
#
loop_
_entity_poly.entity_id
_entity_poly.type
_entity_poly.pdbx_seq_one_letter_code
_entity_poly.pdbx_strand_id
1 'polypeptide(L)'
;MVKYILKYSVLFLFFVLLKLEAQNIEVYAETDTTDYFVGDYIYYRISLKFDDNIKILPIAVKDSLKNIEFIKEEPPVKSPGKETQEVYRYIFAGYDSADVTIPEIPIYYTIGGDTSKNVIKTNSVVLAVHTVEIDPAADIRDVKEPLTIPLDWIIIFIVVLILIILAAAFYFWYRNYKKKKAGQEIKITKVIIPPHKITLQELKELEEKKLWQQSLIKEYHSEITGIIRKYFEARFKILALEMPSSELLNELKNINDAQNIFDTTKQFLENADMVKFAKFKPMPSVNEEMMKQAYLIVEQTKPENIEKLHIEGEDPIFRSFTEDMARSSTWSRPVEAR
;
A
#
# COMPACT_ATOMS: atom_id res chain seq x y z
N MET A 1 87.99 18.61 -31.49
CA MET A 1 87.66 18.75 -30.04
C MET A 1 86.55 19.77 -29.78
N VAL A 2 86.66 21.01 -30.29
CA VAL A 2 85.69 22.11 -30.05
C VAL A 2 84.24 21.78 -30.46
N LYS A 3 84.02 21.06 -31.57
CA LYS A 3 82.67 20.67 -32.02
C LYS A 3 81.94 19.71 -31.08
N TYR A 4 82.68 18.87 -30.35
CA TYR A 4 82.09 17.96 -29.36
C TYR A 4 81.73 18.71 -28.08
N ILE A 5 82.61 19.61 -27.61
CA ILE A 5 82.35 20.45 -26.43
C ILE A 5 81.11 21.33 -26.62
N LEU A 6 80.94 21.94 -27.80
CA LEU A 6 79.75 22.74 -28.09
C LEU A 6 78.47 21.89 -28.10
N LYS A 7 78.52 20.68 -28.68
CA LYS A 7 77.38 19.76 -28.77
C LYS A 7 76.95 19.24 -27.39
N TYR A 8 77.91 18.94 -26.50
CA TYR A 8 77.60 18.54 -25.12
C TYR A 8 77.17 19.73 -24.25
N SER A 9 77.66 20.95 -24.48
CA SER A 9 77.20 22.15 -23.76
C SER A 9 75.75 22.52 -24.08
N VAL A 10 75.33 22.35 -25.34
CA VAL A 10 73.92 22.59 -25.77
C VAL A 10 73.00 21.50 -25.22
N LEU A 11 73.47 20.25 -25.13
CA LEU A 11 72.72 19.15 -24.51
C LEU A 11 72.55 19.38 -22.99
N PHE A 12 73.58 19.88 -22.31
CA PHE A 12 73.54 20.24 -20.90
C PHE A 12 72.60 21.42 -20.64
N LEU A 13 72.62 22.45 -21.50
CA LEU A 13 71.69 23.59 -21.42
C LEU A 13 70.23 23.17 -21.66
N PHE A 14 69.99 22.17 -22.51
CA PHE A 14 68.66 21.62 -22.75
C PHE A 14 68.14 20.78 -21.58
N PHE A 15 69.03 20.13 -20.81
CA PHE A 15 68.66 19.36 -19.63
C PHE A 15 68.34 20.26 -18.41
N VAL A 16 68.92 21.46 -18.35
CA VAL A 16 68.63 22.48 -17.31
C VAL A 16 67.28 23.16 -17.50
N LEU A 17 66.65 23.01 -18.68
CA LEU A 17 65.30 23.54 -18.99
C LEU A 17 64.16 22.56 -18.68
N LEU A 18 64.45 21.41 -18.06
CA LEU A 18 63.40 20.57 -17.47
C LEU A 18 62.71 21.40 -16.38
N LYS A 19 61.47 21.78 -16.66
CA LYS A 19 60.60 22.49 -15.73
C LYS A 19 60.57 21.70 -14.42
N LEU A 20 61.15 22.27 -13.38
CA LEU A 20 60.70 21.99 -12.03
C LEU A 20 59.26 22.50 -11.96
N GLU A 21 58.29 21.62 -12.17
CA GLU A 21 56.96 21.83 -11.63
C GLU A 21 57.12 21.73 -10.11
N ALA A 22 57.24 22.89 -9.47
CA ALA A 22 56.99 22.98 -8.04
C ALA A 22 55.52 22.54 -7.86
N GLN A 23 55.34 21.39 -7.20
CA GLN A 23 54.02 20.93 -6.81
C GLN A 23 53.48 21.92 -5.78
N ASN A 24 52.40 22.59 -6.13
CA ASN A 24 51.86 23.68 -5.33
C ASN A 24 50.93 23.09 -4.27
N ILE A 25 51.35 23.17 -3.01
CA ILE A 25 50.48 22.99 -1.86
C ILE A 25 50.35 24.34 -1.16
N GLU A 26 49.12 24.85 -1.11
CA GLU A 26 48.78 26.09 -0.39
C GLU A 26 47.96 25.73 0.85
N VAL A 27 48.33 26.32 1.97
CA VAL A 27 47.66 26.14 3.25
C VAL A 27 47.37 27.50 3.86
N TYR A 28 46.12 27.70 4.24
CA TYR A 28 45.68 28.93 4.90
C TYR A 28 44.75 28.60 6.06
N ALA A 29 44.92 29.31 7.16
CA ALA A 29 44.12 29.21 8.36
C ALA A 29 43.45 30.54 8.66
N GLU A 30 42.16 30.50 8.97
CA GLU A 30 41.34 31.68 9.27
C GLU A 30 40.33 31.37 10.36
N THR A 31 39.87 32.42 11.03
CA THR A 31 38.69 32.39 11.89
C THR A 31 37.58 33.23 11.25
N ASP A 32 36.35 33.06 11.70
CA ASP A 32 35.21 33.83 11.20
C ASP A 32 35.28 35.33 11.61
N THR A 33 35.81 35.60 12.80
CA THR A 33 36.10 36.96 13.28
C THR A 33 37.47 37.00 13.98
N THR A 34 37.93 38.18 14.35
CA THR A 34 39.11 38.35 15.23
C THR A 34 38.75 38.87 16.61
N ASP A 35 37.47 39.06 16.89
CA ASP A 35 36.91 39.72 18.07
C ASP A 35 35.67 38.92 18.53
N TYR A 36 35.77 38.33 19.71
CA TYR A 36 34.78 37.44 20.29
C TYR A 36 34.45 37.85 21.72
N PHE A 37 33.24 37.55 22.17
CA PHE A 37 32.91 37.61 23.59
C PHE A 37 33.17 36.28 24.29
N VAL A 38 33.37 36.33 25.60
CA VAL A 38 33.46 35.13 26.45
C VAL A 38 32.21 34.26 26.25
N GLY A 39 32.43 32.98 25.93
CA GLY A 39 31.38 32.01 25.65
C GLY A 39 30.95 31.91 24.18
N ASP A 40 31.45 32.77 23.29
CA ASP A 40 31.21 32.64 21.86
C ASP A 40 31.93 31.42 21.27
N TYR A 41 31.35 30.87 20.19
CA TYR A 41 31.99 29.83 19.40
C TYR A 41 32.95 30.43 18.38
N ILE A 42 34.22 30.04 18.47
CA ILE A 42 35.28 30.44 17.54
C ILE A 42 35.36 29.39 16.44
N TYR A 43 35.00 29.76 15.21
CA TYR A 43 35.03 28.86 14.07
C TYR A 43 36.37 28.96 13.34
N TYR A 44 37.27 28.03 13.65
CA TYR A 44 38.59 27.95 13.03
C TYR A 44 38.56 27.04 11.80
N ARG A 45 39.06 27.56 10.68
CA ARG A 45 39.07 26.88 9.39
C ARG A 45 40.47 26.77 8.83
N ILE A 46 40.84 25.56 8.41
CA ILE A 46 42.05 25.31 7.62
C ILE A 46 41.62 24.97 6.20
N SER A 47 42.08 25.77 5.24
CA SER A 47 41.85 25.58 3.81
C SER A 47 43.15 25.11 3.13
N LEU A 48 43.06 23.96 2.48
CA LEU A 48 44.14 23.33 1.72
C LEU A 48 43.81 23.34 0.24
N LYS A 49 44.79 23.67 -0.59
CA LYS A 49 44.75 23.47 -2.05
C LYS A 49 46.00 22.71 -2.47
N PHE A 50 45.83 21.60 -3.15
CA PHE A 50 46.94 20.74 -3.55
C PHE A 50 46.62 19.92 -4.79
N ASP A 51 47.66 19.49 -5.50
CA ASP A 51 47.56 18.59 -6.65
C ASP A 51 47.06 17.20 -6.26
N ASP A 52 46.36 16.51 -7.17
CA ASP A 52 45.72 15.19 -6.92
C ASP A 52 46.69 14.06 -6.50
N ASN A 53 48.00 14.25 -6.71
CA ASN A 53 49.03 13.30 -6.32
C ASN A 53 49.45 13.43 -4.84
N ILE A 54 48.92 14.40 -4.10
CA ILE A 54 49.21 14.66 -2.68
C ILE A 54 48.16 14.02 -1.78
N LYS A 55 48.62 13.34 -0.72
CA LYS A 55 47.76 12.78 0.33
C LYS A 55 48.04 13.48 1.67
N ILE A 56 47.01 14.13 2.21
CA ILE A 56 47.06 14.78 3.53
C ILE A 56 46.91 13.74 4.65
N LEU A 57 47.78 13.81 5.66
CA LEU A 57 47.67 13.01 6.88
C LEU A 57 46.76 13.71 7.89
N PRO A 58 46.15 12.98 8.85
CA PRO A 58 45.29 13.59 9.87
C PRO A 58 45.96 14.74 10.62
N ILE A 59 45.26 15.87 10.74
CA ILE A 59 45.76 17.09 11.38
C ILE A 59 45.40 17.05 12.88
N ALA A 60 46.40 17.11 13.75
CA ALA A 60 46.21 17.14 15.19
C ALA A 60 46.19 18.60 15.69
N VAL A 61 44.99 19.17 15.87
CA VAL A 61 44.80 20.56 16.35
C VAL A 61 44.51 20.63 17.87
N LYS A 62 44.12 19.51 18.48
CA LYS A 62 43.46 19.44 19.80
C LYS A 62 44.34 19.89 20.99
N ASP A 63 45.67 19.87 20.85
CA ASP A 63 46.57 19.95 22.00
C ASP A 63 47.47 21.20 22.04
N SER A 64 47.29 22.17 21.13
CA SER A 64 48.28 23.26 20.92
C SER A 64 47.79 24.67 21.25
N LEU A 65 46.66 24.82 21.94
CA LEU A 65 46.03 26.13 22.13
C LEU A 65 45.97 26.51 23.60
N LYS A 66 46.36 27.75 23.89
CA LYS A 66 46.34 28.35 25.23
C LYS A 66 45.16 29.30 25.30
N ASN A 67 44.42 29.30 26.43
CA ASN A 67 43.27 30.17 26.72
C ASN A 67 41.99 29.92 25.89
N ILE A 68 41.96 28.88 25.05
CA ILE A 68 40.73 28.43 24.36
C ILE A 68 40.61 26.92 24.45
N GLU A 69 39.39 26.43 24.61
CA GLU A 69 39.06 25.01 24.74
C GLU A 69 38.54 24.43 23.43
N PHE A 70 38.99 23.22 23.09
CA PHE A 70 38.47 22.49 21.94
C PHE A 70 37.07 21.93 22.23
N ILE A 71 36.10 22.29 21.39
CA ILE A 71 34.71 21.82 21.51
C ILE A 71 34.45 20.67 20.56
N LYS A 72 34.70 20.87 19.27
CA LYS A 72 34.30 19.92 18.22
C LYS A 72 35.13 20.07 16.95
N GLU A 73 35.27 18.97 16.24
CA GLU A 73 35.80 18.88 14.88
C GLU A 73 34.66 18.47 13.93
N GLU A 74 34.48 19.20 12.84
CA GLU A 74 33.52 18.84 11.79
C GLU A 74 34.17 17.94 10.72
N PRO A 75 33.40 17.06 10.05
CA PRO A 75 33.93 16.29 8.93
C PRO A 75 34.52 17.21 7.84
N PRO A 76 35.69 16.87 7.28
CA PRO A 76 36.32 17.70 6.26
C PRO A 76 35.49 17.72 4.98
N VAL A 77 35.40 18.89 4.34
CA VAL A 77 34.72 19.08 3.06
C VAL A 77 35.75 19.02 1.94
N LYS A 78 35.57 18.07 1.02
CA LYS A 78 36.43 17.89 -0.17
C LYS A 78 35.71 18.35 -1.42
N SER A 79 36.36 19.21 -2.20
CA SER A 79 35.89 19.63 -3.51
C SER A 79 36.94 19.23 -4.57
N PRO A 80 36.69 18.18 -5.37
CA PRO A 80 37.61 17.78 -6.44
C PRO A 80 37.61 18.83 -7.58
N GLY A 81 38.78 19.11 -8.13
CA GLY A 81 39.00 20.11 -9.19
C GLY A 81 40.33 19.86 -9.93
N LYS A 82 40.83 20.84 -10.70
CA LYS A 82 42.19 20.78 -11.27
C LYS A 82 43.28 20.73 -10.18
N GLU A 83 42.98 21.38 -9.06
CA GLU A 83 43.64 21.24 -7.75
C GLU A 83 42.53 20.83 -6.77
N THR A 84 42.79 19.82 -5.95
CA THR A 84 41.86 19.38 -4.91
C THR A 84 41.83 20.41 -3.80
N GLN A 85 40.63 20.83 -3.40
CA GLN A 85 40.42 21.72 -2.25
C GLN A 85 39.85 20.91 -1.08
N GLU A 86 40.47 21.06 0.09
CA GLU A 86 40.02 20.40 1.32
C GLU A 86 39.91 21.41 2.46
N VAL A 87 38.79 21.36 3.18
CA VAL A 87 38.49 22.31 4.25
C VAL A 87 38.22 21.55 5.54
N TYR A 88 39.01 21.86 6.57
CA TYR A 88 38.84 21.35 7.93
C TYR A 88 38.28 22.46 8.81
N ARG A 89 37.30 22.12 9.66
CA ARG A 89 36.67 23.07 10.59
C ARG A 89 36.73 22.56 12.01
N TYR A 90 37.19 23.43 12.89
CA TYR A 90 37.33 23.20 14.32
C TYR A 90 36.59 24.30 15.07
N ILE A 91 35.89 23.92 16.14
CA ILE A 91 35.14 24.84 16.98
C ILE A 91 35.86 24.91 18.33
N PHE A 92 36.17 26.13 18.74
CA PHE A 92 36.74 26.44 20.05
C PHE A 92 35.82 27.35 20.85
N ALA A 93 36.05 27.47 22.15
CA ALA A 93 35.41 28.46 23.01
C ALA A 93 36.43 29.05 23.99
N GLY A 94 36.34 30.36 24.25
CA GLY A 94 37.11 31.05 25.28
C GLY A 94 36.22 31.38 26.47
N TYR A 95 36.67 31.04 27.68
CA TYR A 95 35.92 31.30 28.93
C TYR A 95 36.48 32.46 29.76
N ASP A 96 37.68 32.93 29.42
CA ASP A 96 38.34 34.07 30.05
C ASP A 96 38.69 35.12 28.99
N SER A 97 38.76 36.38 29.40
CA SER A 97 39.25 37.43 28.51
C SER A 97 40.76 37.30 28.33
N ALA A 98 41.18 37.14 27.08
CA ALA A 98 42.58 37.01 26.71
C ALA A 98 42.78 37.34 25.23
N ASP A 99 43.96 37.86 24.91
CA ASP A 99 44.48 37.81 23.55
C ASP A 99 44.97 36.39 23.29
N VAL A 100 44.39 35.76 22.28
CA VAL A 100 44.64 34.37 21.91
C VAL A 100 45.39 34.34 20.59
N THR A 101 46.50 33.60 20.56
CA THR A 101 47.24 33.34 19.32
C THR A 101 47.19 31.84 19.03
N ILE A 102 46.56 31.49 17.92
CA ILE A 102 46.58 30.14 17.35
C ILE A 102 47.91 30.02 16.58
N PRO A 103 48.85 29.18 17.04
CA PRO A 103 50.16 29.08 16.42
C PRO A 103 50.08 28.37 15.06
N GLU A 104 51.16 28.48 14.29
CA GLU A 104 51.31 27.75 13.03
C GLU A 104 51.23 26.22 13.25
N ILE A 105 50.17 25.61 12.74
CA ILE A 105 49.93 24.17 12.81
C ILE A 105 50.66 23.47 11.66
N PRO A 106 51.51 22.47 11.94
CA PRO A 106 52.14 21.65 10.91
C PRO A 106 51.15 20.66 10.30
N ILE A 107 51.06 20.64 8.98
CA ILE A 107 50.29 19.69 8.20
C ILE A 107 51.27 18.78 7.48
N TYR A 108 51.14 17.48 7.76
CA TYR A 108 51.99 16.46 7.15
C TYR A 108 51.30 15.87 5.91
N TYR A 109 52.06 15.70 4.84
CA TYR A 109 51.54 15.14 3.59
C TYR A 109 52.57 14.24 2.91
N THR A 110 52.09 13.33 2.05
CA THR A 110 52.92 12.48 1.20
C THR A 110 52.62 12.75 -0.26
N ILE A 111 53.64 12.62 -1.11
CA ILE A 111 53.57 12.90 -2.55
C ILE A 111 53.68 11.57 -3.29
N GLY A 112 52.71 11.23 -4.14
CA GLY A 112 52.86 10.25 -5.22
C GLY A 112 53.54 8.93 -4.83
N GLY A 113 52.93 8.12 -3.95
CA GLY A 113 53.44 6.79 -3.59
C GLY A 113 54.74 6.77 -2.77
N ASP A 114 55.41 7.91 -2.61
CA ASP A 114 56.53 8.07 -1.68
C ASP A 114 56.02 8.06 -0.23
N THR A 115 56.78 7.41 0.65
CA THR A 115 56.49 7.32 2.10
C THR A 115 57.14 8.47 2.87
N SER A 116 57.95 9.30 2.20
CA SER A 116 58.56 10.49 2.78
C SER A 116 57.49 11.49 3.25
N LYS A 117 57.52 11.82 4.54
CA LYS A 117 56.60 12.79 5.16
C LYS A 117 57.12 14.21 4.93
N ASN A 118 56.42 14.95 4.09
CA ASN A 118 56.64 16.39 3.92
C ASN A 118 55.79 17.16 4.94
N VAL A 119 56.19 18.39 5.24
CA VAL A 119 55.48 19.27 6.18
C VAL A 119 55.32 20.67 5.60
N ILE A 120 54.12 21.20 5.70
CA ILE A 120 53.79 22.60 5.44
C ILE A 120 53.08 23.17 6.66
N LYS A 121 53.28 24.45 6.96
CA LYS A 121 52.68 25.11 8.11
C LYS A 121 51.57 26.05 7.67
N THR A 122 50.51 26.11 8.47
CA THR A 122 49.50 27.17 8.40
C THR A 122 50.07 28.51 8.86
N ASN A 123 49.40 29.62 8.55
CA ASN A 123 49.66 30.91 9.17
C ASN A 123 49.15 30.96 10.61
N SER A 124 49.78 31.80 11.42
CA SER A 124 49.28 32.14 12.76
C SER A 124 48.01 33.00 12.66
N VAL A 125 47.07 32.78 13.58
CA VAL A 125 45.83 33.56 13.69
C VAL A 125 45.76 34.20 15.08
N VAL A 126 45.55 35.51 15.13
CA VAL A 126 45.42 36.27 16.38
C VAL A 126 43.98 36.73 16.52
N LEU A 127 43.39 36.49 17.69
CA LEU A 127 42.04 36.90 18.03
C LEU A 127 42.00 37.39 19.48
N ALA A 128 41.03 38.23 19.80
CA ALA A 128 40.78 38.72 21.15
C ALA A 128 39.44 38.20 21.67
N VAL A 129 39.44 37.74 22.92
CA VAL A 129 38.22 37.37 23.65
C VAL A 129 37.97 38.42 24.72
N HIS A 130 36.85 39.12 24.62
CA HIS A 130 36.47 40.19 25.52
C HIS A 130 35.34 39.73 26.45
N THR A 131 35.40 40.16 27.70
CA THR A 131 34.20 40.16 28.54
C THR A 131 33.34 41.35 28.16
N VAL A 132 32.02 41.19 28.25
CA VAL A 132 31.12 42.33 28.12
C VAL A 132 31.40 43.29 29.26
N GLU A 133 31.78 44.53 28.94
CA GLU A 133 31.92 45.59 29.93
C GLU A 133 30.53 45.93 30.46
N ILE A 134 30.30 45.61 31.73
CA ILE A 134 29.09 46.00 32.45
C ILE A 134 29.39 47.34 33.10
N ASP A 135 28.72 48.40 32.66
CA ASP A 135 28.75 49.68 33.37
C ASP A 135 28.01 49.53 34.70
N PRO A 136 28.70 49.58 35.86
CA PRO A 136 28.05 49.44 37.16
C PRO A 136 27.16 50.64 37.52
N ALA A 137 27.23 51.75 36.78
CA ALA A 137 26.33 52.90 36.90
C ALA A 137 25.10 52.81 35.99
N ALA A 138 25.06 51.85 35.06
CA ALA A 138 23.87 51.60 34.26
C ALA A 138 22.80 50.90 35.11
N ASP A 139 21.59 51.45 35.08
CA ASP A 139 20.44 50.94 35.83
C ASP A 139 20.12 49.48 35.42
N ILE A 140 19.65 48.68 36.37
CA ILE A 140 19.31 47.27 36.12
C ILE A 140 18.20 47.27 35.06
N ARG A 141 18.52 46.77 33.87
CA ARG A 141 17.54 46.70 32.78
C ARG A 141 16.49 45.66 33.13
N ASP A 142 15.23 46.08 33.06
CA ASP A 142 14.11 45.16 33.21
C ASP A 142 14.19 44.02 32.18
N VAL A 143 13.72 42.84 32.58
CA VAL A 143 13.66 41.67 31.71
C VAL A 143 12.81 42.02 30.50
N LYS A 144 13.39 41.86 29.31
CA LYS A 144 12.72 42.15 28.04
C LYS A 144 11.41 41.38 27.97
N GLU A 145 10.30 42.08 27.78
CA GLU A 145 8.99 41.46 27.69
C GLU A 145 8.94 40.44 26.54
N PRO A 146 8.18 39.34 26.69
CA PRO A 146 7.97 38.38 25.61
C PRO A 146 7.40 39.10 24.37
N LEU A 147 8.01 38.87 23.21
CA LEU A 147 7.48 39.37 21.95
C LEU A 147 6.14 38.71 21.67
N THR A 148 5.04 39.45 21.82
CA THR A 148 3.71 39.01 21.38
C THR A 148 3.64 39.15 19.86
N ILE A 149 3.64 38.02 19.15
CA ILE A 149 3.42 38.01 17.71
C ILE A 149 1.94 38.35 17.48
N PRO A 150 1.60 39.50 16.85
CA PRO A 150 0.21 39.83 16.59
C PRO A 150 -0.39 38.76 15.65
N LEU A 151 -1.55 38.22 16.01
CA LEU A 151 -2.28 37.31 15.12
C LEU A 151 -2.73 38.10 13.89
N ASP A 152 -2.13 37.78 12.75
CA ASP A 152 -2.55 38.34 11.47
C ASP A 152 -3.96 37.85 11.13
N TRP A 153 -4.93 38.76 11.18
CA TRP A 153 -6.31 38.51 10.77
C TRP A 153 -6.41 37.94 9.35
N ILE A 154 -5.43 38.25 8.50
CA ILE A 154 -5.29 37.71 7.14
C ILE A 154 -5.01 36.20 7.18
N ILE A 155 -4.13 35.74 8.06
CA ILE A 155 -3.82 34.30 8.21
C ILE A 155 -5.06 33.56 8.71
N ILE A 156 -5.77 34.12 9.69
CA ILE A 156 -7.02 33.54 10.20
C ILE A 156 -8.05 33.43 9.07
N PHE A 157 -8.23 34.49 8.29
CA PHE A 157 -9.16 34.49 7.15
C PHE A 157 -8.79 33.43 6.11
N ILE A 158 -7.50 33.30 5.77
CA ILE A 158 -7.01 32.27 4.84
C ILE A 158 -7.29 30.87 5.38
N VAL A 159 -7.04 30.61 6.66
CA VAL A 159 -7.29 29.30 7.29
C VAL A 159 -8.78 28.96 7.27
N VAL A 160 -9.65 29.93 7.59
CA VAL A 160 -11.11 29.75 7.53
C VAL A 160 -11.57 29.48 6.10
N LEU A 161 -11.03 30.20 5.11
CA LEU A 161 -11.35 30.00 3.70
C LEU A 161 -10.94 28.60 3.22
N ILE A 162 -9.75 28.12 3.62
CA ILE A 162 -9.28 26.77 3.32
C ILE A 162 -10.20 25.72 3.94
N LEU A 163 -10.62 25.91 5.20
CA LEU A 163 -11.56 24.99 5.86
C LEU A 163 -12.91 24.93 5.14
N ILE A 164 -13.43 26.06 4.67
CA ILE A 164 -14.67 26.11 3.88
C ILE A 164 -14.51 25.38 2.55
N ILE A 165 -13.38 25.58 1.86
CA ILE A 165 -13.09 24.89 0.59
C ILE A 165 -12.97 23.37 0.81
N LEU A 166 -12.29 22.93 1.86
CA LEU A 166 -12.17 21.51 2.21
C LEU A 166 -13.52 20.91 2.58
N ALA A 167 -14.35 21.62 3.35
CA ALA A 167 -15.69 21.18 3.71
C ALA A 167 -16.59 21.06 2.46
N ALA A 168 -16.52 22.02 1.55
CA ALA A 168 -17.24 21.97 0.28
C ALA A 168 -16.76 20.81 -0.60
N ALA A 169 -15.45 20.63 -0.75
CA ALA A 169 -14.86 19.52 -1.50
C ALA A 169 -15.27 18.17 -0.91
N PHE A 170 -15.23 18.02 0.41
CA PHE A 170 -15.68 16.83 1.11
C PHE A 170 -17.18 16.58 0.90
N TYR A 171 -18.02 17.61 1.00
CA TYR A 171 -19.46 17.50 0.74
C TYR A 171 -19.75 17.05 -0.70
N PHE A 172 -19.10 17.65 -1.70
CA PHE A 172 -19.26 17.26 -3.10
C PHE A 172 -18.73 15.84 -3.37
N TRP A 173 -17.58 15.49 -2.78
CA TRP A 173 -17.02 14.14 -2.89
C TRP A 173 -17.95 13.10 -2.26
N TYR A 174 -18.46 13.35 -1.06
CA TYR A 174 -19.42 12.49 -0.36
C TYR A 174 -20.73 12.36 -1.14
N ARG A 175 -21.25 13.47 -1.67
CA ARG A 175 -22.46 13.48 -2.51
C ARG A 175 -22.24 12.67 -3.79
N ASN A 176 -21.10 12.82 -4.45
CA ASN A 176 -20.76 12.05 -5.65
C ASN A 176 -20.51 10.58 -5.33
N TYR A 177 -19.90 10.25 -4.20
CA TYR A 177 -19.73 8.88 -3.74
C TYR A 177 -21.08 8.22 -3.43
N LYS A 178 -21.99 8.93 -2.75
CA LYS A 178 -23.37 8.46 -2.55
C LYS A 178 -24.14 8.32 -3.86
N LYS A 179 -24.00 9.26 -4.80
CA LYS A 179 -24.62 9.15 -6.13
C LYS A 179 -24.06 7.98 -6.95
N LYS A 180 -22.76 7.69 -6.86
CA LYS A 180 -22.14 6.53 -7.51
C LYS A 180 -22.62 5.21 -6.88
N LYS A 181 -22.82 5.17 -5.57
CA LYS A 181 -23.43 4.03 -4.88
C LYS A 181 -24.94 3.90 -5.12
N ALA A 182 -25.65 5.01 -5.29
CA ALA A 182 -27.08 5.03 -5.60
C ALA A 182 -27.38 4.83 -7.10
N GLY A 183 -26.42 5.14 -7.98
CA GLY A 183 -26.47 4.87 -9.42
C GLY A 183 -25.95 3.48 -9.80
N GLN A 184 -25.29 2.80 -8.87
CA GLN A 184 -25.26 1.34 -8.82
C GLN A 184 -26.46 0.88 -8.01
N GLU A 185 -27.66 1.13 -8.55
CA GLU A 185 -28.58 0.00 -8.60
C GLU A 185 -27.80 -1.08 -9.35
N ILE A 186 -27.16 -1.96 -8.60
CA ILE A 186 -26.94 -3.30 -9.07
C ILE A 186 -28.36 -3.68 -9.48
N LYS A 187 -28.65 -3.65 -10.79
CA LYS A 187 -29.59 -4.58 -11.35
C LYS A 187 -28.96 -5.89 -10.96
N ILE A 188 -29.28 -6.34 -9.75
CA ILE A 188 -29.27 -7.73 -9.42
C ILE A 188 -30.30 -8.18 -10.42
N THR A 189 -29.83 -8.59 -11.60
CA THR A 189 -30.54 -9.57 -12.39
C THR A 189 -30.71 -10.67 -11.38
N LYS A 190 -31.85 -10.62 -10.68
CA LYS A 190 -32.28 -11.68 -9.80
C LYS A 190 -32.22 -12.86 -10.74
N VAL A 191 -31.24 -13.72 -10.55
CA VAL A 191 -31.18 -14.95 -11.31
C VAL A 191 -32.47 -15.64 -10.93
N ILE A 192 -33.50 -15.49 -11.76
CA ILE A 192 -34.79 -16.13 -11.55
C ILE A 192 -34.49 -17.57 -11.93
N ILE A 193 -33.92 -18.31 -10.99
CA ILE A 193 -33.74 -19.75 -11.15
C ILE A 193 -35.16 -20.30 -11.36
N PRO A 194 -35.42 -21.00 -12.47
CA PRO A 194 -36.74 -21.53 -12.75
C PRO A 194 -37.25 -22.38 -11.56
N PRO A 195 -38.51 -22.22 -11.13
CA PRO A 195 -39.05 -22.94 -9.99
C PRO A 195 -38.81 -24.45 -10.02
N HIS A 196 -38.91 -25.07 -11.20
CA HIS A 196 -38.69 -26.50 -11.37
C HIS A 196 -37.26 -26.94 -11.02
N LYS A 197 -36.23 -26.11 -11.28
CA LYS A 197 -34.84 -26.47 -10.95
C LYS A 197 -34.62 -26.47 -9.44
N ILE A 198 -35.17 -25.46 -8.75
CA ILE A 198 -35.11 -25.37 -7.29
C ILE A 198 -35.82 -26.58 -6.66
N THR A 199 -37.03 -26.89 -7.12
CA THR A 199 -37.82 -27.99 -6.56
C THR A 199 -37.19 -29.35 -6.81
N LEU A 200 -36.62 -29.62 -8.00
CA LEU A 200 -35.91 -30.87 -8.26
C LEU A 200 -34.69 -31.05 -7.35
N GLN A 201 -33.97 -29.96 -7.07
CA GLN A 201 -32.87 -29.99 -6.11
C GLN A 201 -33.38 -30.29 -4.69
N GLU A 202 -34.42 -29.60 -4.23
CA GLU A 202 -35.02 -29.84 -2.91
C GLU A 202 -35.55 -31.28 -2.75
N LEU A 203 -36.14 -31.86 -3.80
CA LEU A 203 -36.58 -33.27 -3.80
C LEU A 203 -35.41 -34.24 -3.71
N LYS A 204 -34.33 -33.98 -4.44
CA LYS A 204 -33.11 -34.81 -4.37
C LYS A 204 -32.48 -34.75 -2.98
N GLU A 205 -32.37 -33.56 -2.40
CA GLU A 205 -31.88 -33.38 -1.03
C GLU A 205 -32.75 -34.13 -0.02
N LEU A 206 -34.09 -34.09 -0.17
CA LEU A 206 -35.00 -34.86 0.68
C LEU A 206 -34.82 -36.38 0.54
N GLU A 207 -34.60 -36.87 -0.67
CA GLU A 207 -34.33 -38.28 -0.94
C GLU A 207 -33.03 -38.75 -0.26
N GLU A 208 -31.96 -37.94 -0.35
CA GLU A 208 -30.67 -38.21 0.27
C GLU A 208 -30.75 -38.26 1.81
N LYS A 209 -31.61 -37.46 2.43
CA LYS A 209 -31.84 -37.48 3.89
C LYS A 209 -32.40 -38.82 4.39
N LYS A 210 -33.05 -39.62 3.53
CA LYS A 210 -33.61 -40.95 3.88
C LYS A 210 -34.49 -40.94 5.16
N LEU A 211 -35.23 -39.84 5.40
CA LEU A 211 -35.96 -39.58 6.66
C LEU A 211 -36.93 -40.71 7.05
N TRP A 212 -37.69 -41.24 6.09
CA TRP A 212 -38.65 -42.30 6.37
C TRP A 212 -37.98 -43.65 6.72
N GLN A 213 -36.74 -43.88 6.27
CA GLN A 213 -35.94 -45.06 6.68
C GLN A 213 -35.41 -44.92 8.11
N GLN A 214 -35.23 -43.68 8.59
CA GLN A 214 -34.83 -43.35 9.94
C GLN A 214 -36.02 -43.28 10.92
N SER A 215 -37.19 -43.82 10.54
CA SER A 215 -38.45 -43.73 11.29
C SER A 215 -39.03 -42.31 11.45
N LEU A 216 -38.51 -41.31 10.74
CA LEU A 216 -38.99 -39.93 10.72
C LEU A 216 -40.06 -39.72 9.62
N ILE A 217 -41.08 -40.58 9.61
CA ILE A 217 -42.09 -40.62 8.55
C ILE A 217 -42.91 -39.32 8.49
N LYS A 218 -43.30 -38.76 9.64
CA LYS A 218 -44.09 -37.52 9.67
C LYS A 218 -43.33 -36.32 9.09
N GLU A 219 -42.04 -36.24 9.39
CA GLU A 219 -41.16 -35.17 8.89
C GLU A 219 -40.99 -35.30 7.38
N TYR A 220 -40.74 -36.52 6.88
CA TYR A 220 -40.67 -36.79 5.44
C TYR A 220 -41.93 -36.32 4.69
N HIS A 221 -43.12 -36.69 5.19
CA HIS A 221 -44.40 -36.29 4.57
C HIS A 221 -44.67 -34.80 4.69
N SER A 222 -44.22 -34.16 5.77
CA SER A 222 -44.30 -32.71 5.93
C SER A 222 -43.40 -31.98 4.93
N GLU A 223 -42.14 -32.41 4.81
CA GLU A 223 -41.16 -31.83 3.88
C GLU A 223 -41.56 -32.03 2.42
N ILE A 224 -41.89 -33.25 1.98
CA ILE A 224 -42.25 -33.51 0.57
C ILE A 224 -43.49 -32.71 0.13
N THR A 225 -44.50 -32.62 1.00
CA THR A 225 -45.71 -31.84 0.71
C THR A 225 -45.40 -30.34 0.68
N GLY A 226 -44.53 -29.87 1.57
CA GLY A 226 -44.09 -28.48 1.60
C GLY A 226 -43.34 -28.07 0.34
N ILE A 227 -42.43 -28.93 -0.16
CA ILE A 227 -41.68 -28.72 -1.40
C ILE A 227 -42.62 -28.58 -2.60
N ILE A 228 -43.59 -29.49 -2.74
CA ILE A 228 -44.57 -29.43 -3.85
C ILE A 228 -45.51 -28.23 -3.73
N ARG A 229 -45.97 -27.88 -2.52
CA ARG A 229 -46.79 -26.69 -2.32
C ARG A 229 -46.02 -25.41 -2.68
N LYS A 230 -44.78 -25.27 -2.21
CA LYS A 230 -43.87 -24.17 -2.57
C LYS A 230 -43.64 -24.09 -4.09
N TYR A 231 -43.51 -25.23 -4.76
CA TYR A 231 -43.43 -25.29 -6.22
C TYR A 231 -44.68 -24.74 -6.90
N PHE A 232 -45.88 -25.12 -6.44
CA PHE A 232 -47.13 -24.58 -6.96
C PHE A 232 -47.25 -23.07 -6.76
N GLU A 233 -46.82 -22.53 -5.62
CA GLU A 233 -46.80 -21.07 -5.42
C GLU A 233 -45.88 -20.38 -6.42
N ALA A 234 -44.69 -20.95 -6.63
CA ALA A 234 -43.70 -20.36 -7.53
C ALA A 234 -44.12 -20.45 -9.00
N ARG A 235 -44.71 -21.59 -9.43
CA ARG A 235 -45.09 -21.90 -10.83
C ARG A 235 -46.45 -21.35 -11.24
N PHE A 236 -47.46 -21.52 -10.39
CA PHE A 236 -48.86 -21.20 -10.68
C PHE A 236 -49.34 -19.90 -10.01
N LYS A 237 -48.50 -19.29 -9.16
CA LYS A 237 -48.80 -18.02 -8.46
C LYS A 237 -50.04 -18.09 -7.57
N ILE A 238 -50.28 -19.25 -6.97
CA ILE A 238 -51.33 -19.50 -5.97
C ILE A 238 -50.71 -19.61 -4.56
N LEU A 239 -51.47 -19.36 -3.50
CA LEU A 239 -51.00 -19.47 -2.11
C LEU A 239 -51.14 -20.90 -1.58
N ALA A 240 -50.46 -21.85 -2.22
CA ALA A 240 -50.60 -23.29 -1.94
C ALA A 240 -50.10 -23.74 -0.55
N LEU A 241 -49.23 -22.99 0.14
CA LEU A 241 -48.81 -23.32 1.50
C LEU A 241 -49.89 -23.01 2.53
N GLU A 242 -50.65 -21.93 2.30
CA GLU A 242 -51.71 -21.45 3.21
C GLU A 242 -53.08 -22.10 2.92
N MET A 243 -53.18 -22.84 1.82
CA MET A 243 -54.44 -23.40 1.33
C MET A 243 -54.64 -24.86 1.77
N PRO A 244 -55.82 -25.26 2.25
CA PRO A 244 -56.16 -26.68 2.48
C PRO A 244 -56.02 -27.53 1.21
N SER A 245 -55.77 -28.85 1.35
CA SER A 245 -55.61 -29.76 0.20
C SER A 245 -56.81 -29.77 -0.76
N SER A 246 -58.04 -29.68 -0.24
CA SER A 246 -59.27 -29.62 -1.04
C SER A 246 -59.39 -28.35 -1.87
N GLU A 247 -59.05 -27.21 -1.28
CA GLU A 247 -59.04 -25.92 -1.97
C GLU A 247 -57.94 -25.87 -3.02
N LEU A 248 -56.75 -26.41 -2.72
CA LEU A 248 -55.62 -26.49 -3.65
C LEU A 248 -55.99 -27.29 -4.91
N LEU A 249 -56.69 -28.42 -4.75
CA LEU A 249 -57.16 -29.21 -5.88
C LEU A 249 -58.21 -28.44 -6.70
N ASN A 250 -59.14 -27.74 -6.06
CA ASN A 250 -60.13 -26.93 -6.78
C ASN A 250 -59.48 -25.82 -7.60
N GLU A 251 -58.44 -25.18 -7.07
CA GLU A 251 -57.71 -24.12 -7.77
C GLU A 251 -56.93 -24.68 -8.96
N LEU A 252 -56.23 -25.81 -8.79
CA LEU A 252 -55.49 -26.48 -9.87
C LEU A 252 -56.40 -26.91 -11.03
N LYS A 253 -57.67 -27.24 -10.78
CA LYS A 253 -58.65 -27.58 -11.82
C LYS A 253 -58.90 -26.44 -12.80
N ASN A 254 -58.77 -25.19 -12.33
CA ASN A 254 -59.00 -24.00 -13.14
C ASN A 254 -57.76 -23.59 -13.96
N ILE A 255 -56.62 -24.27 -13.79
CA ILE A 255 -55.35 -23.95 -14.45
C ILE A 255 -55.09 -24.97 -15.57
N ASN A 256 -55.05 -24.49 -16.82
CA ASN A 256 -54.85 -25.35 -17.99
C ASN A 256 -53.57 -26.20 -17.91
N ASP A 257 -52.45 -25.60 -17.50
CA ASP A 257 -51.15 -26.26 -17.35
C ASP A 257 -51.14 -27.35 -16.25
N ALA A 258 -52.11 -27.34 -15.34
CA ALA A 258 -52.19 -28.28 -14.22
C ALA A 258 -53.17 -29.44 -14.45
N GLN A 259 -53.94 -29.44 -15.54
CA GLN A 259 -54.92 -30.51 -15.82
C GLN A 259 -54.26 -31.89 -15.96
N ASN A 260 -53.07 -31.94 -16.57
CA ASN A 260 -52.33 -33.20 -16.78
C ASN A 260 -51.81 -33.83 -15.48
N ILE A 261 -51.56 -33.02 -14.44
CA ILE A 261 -51.05 -33.50 -13.14
C ILE A 261 -52.15 -33.63 -12.08
N PHE A 262 -53.42 -33.34 -12.42
CA PHE A 262 -54.50 -33.22 -11.44
C PHE A 262 -54.70 -34.53 -10.66
N ASP A 263 -54.82 -35.67 -11.36
CA ASP A 263 -55.04 -36.97 -10.74
C ASP A 263 -53.83 -37.41 -9.89
N THR A 264 -52.61 -37.17 -10.38
CA THR A 264 -51.37 -37.42 -9.63
C THR A 264 -51.29 -36.56 -8.37
N THR A 265 -51.64 -35.29 -8.46
CA THR A 265 -51.62 -34.35 -7.32
C THR A 265 -52.69 -34.70 -6.30
N LYS A 266 -53.87 -35.13 -6.76
CA LYS A 266 -54.94 -35.61 -5.89
C LYS A 266 -54.48 -36.82 -5.08
N GLN A 267 -53.94 -37.85 -5.74
CA GLN A 267 -53.41 -39.04 -5.05
C GLN A 267 -52.27 -38.68 -4.08
N PHE A 268 -51.38 -37.78 -4.48
CA PHE A 268 -50.28 -37.31 -3.65
C PHE A 268 -50.77 -36.62 -2.36
N LEU A 269 -51.73 -35.70 -2.47
CA LEU A 269 -52.28 -34.98 -1.32
C LEU A 269 -53.12 -35.88 -0.42
N GLU A 270 -53.90 -36.81 -0.98
CA GLU A 270 -54.67 -37.80 -0.22
C GLU A 270 -53.73 -38.69 0.62
N ASN A 271 -52.63 -39.18 0.03
CA ASN A 271 -51.62 -39.95 0.76
C ASN A 271 -50.96 -39.14 1.88
N ALA A 272 -50.62 -37.88 1.61
CA ALA A 272 -50.02 -36.98 2.61
C ALA A 272 -50.98 -36.72 3.79
N ASP A 273 -52.26 -36.46 3.50
CA ASP A 273 -53.26 -36.15 4.52
C ASP A 273 -53.60 -37.37 5.39
N MET A 274 -53.59 -38.59 4.82
CA MET A 274 -53.70 -39.83 5.60
C MET A 274 -52.59 -39.95 6.65
N VAL A 275 -51.36 -39.59 6.31
CA VAL A 275 -50.23 -39.65 7.26
C VAL A 275 -50.28 -38.53 8.29
N LYS A 276 -50.67 -37.31 7.88
CA LYS A 276 -50.77 -36.14 8.77
C LYS A 276 -51.91 -36.27 9.78
N PHE A 277 -53.06 -36.80 9.40
CA PHE A 277 -54.27 -36.79 10.23
C PHE A 277 -54.72 -38.16 10.73
N ALA A 278 -54.49 -39.26 10.00
CA ALA A 278 -55.07 -40.56 10.33
C ALA A 278 -54.18 -41.47 11.22
N LYS A 279 -53.09 -40.93 11.80
CA LYS A 279 -52.05 -41.72 12.52
C LYS A 279 -51.57 -42.96 11.73
N PHE A 280 -51.69 -42.91 10.41
CA PHE A 280 -51.38 -44.02 9.53
C PHE A 280 -49.87 -44.19 9.38
N LYS A 281 -49.38 -45.43 9.44
CA LYS A 281 -48.00 -45.77 9.10
C LYS A 281 -48.00 -46.29 7.65
N PRO A 282 -47.61 -45.47 6.66
CA PRO A 282 -47.59 -45.88 5.27
C PRO A 282 -46.59 -47.02 5.07
N MET A 283 -46.90 -47.94 4.17
CA MET A 283 -45.94 -48.92 3.69
C MET A 283 -44.80 -48.20 2.95
N PRO A 284 -43.55 -48.73 2.95
CA PRO A 284 -42.43 -48.14 2.22
C PRO A 284 -42.75 -47.82 0.75
N SER A 285 -43.52 -48.68 0.09
CA SER A 285 -43.99 -48.48 -1.29
C SER A 285 -44.78 -47.18 -1.49
N VAL A 286 -45.56 -46.74 -0.50
CA VAL A 286 -46.32 -45.48 -0.55
C VAL A 286 -45.38 -44.28 -0.48
N ASN A 287 -44.31 -44.35 0.32
CA ASN A 287 -43.32 -43.28 0.43
C ASN A 287 -42.52 -43.11 -0.86
N GLU A 288 -42.14 -44.24 -1.49
CA GLU A 288 -41.49 -44.27 -2.80
C GLU A 288 -42.41 -43.74 -3.89
N GLU A 289 -43.69 -44.14 -3.87
CA GLU A 289 -44.68 -43.67 -4.84
C GLU A 289 -44.91 -42.16 -4.71
N MET A 290 -44.99 -41.62 -3.49
CA MET A 290 -45.10 -40.18 -3.30
C MET A 290 -43.89 -39.41 -3.81
N MET A 291 -42.68 -39.96 -3.72
CA MET A 291 -41.49 -39.35 -4.32
C MET A 291 -41.60 -39.34 -5.85
N LYS A 292 -42.01 -40.45 -6.46
CA LYS A 292 -42.24 -40.53 -7.91
C LYS A 292 -43.31 -39.54 -8.38
N GLN A 293 -44.42 -39.45 -7.65
CA GLN A 293 -45.49 -38.48 -7.91
C GLN A 293 -44.97 -37.05 -7.81
N ALA A 294 -44.16 -36.73 -6.80
CA ALA A 294 -43.55 -35.41 -6.63
C ALA A 294 -42.64 -35.04 -7.82
N TYR A 295 -41.78 -35.95 -8.27
CA TYR A 295 -40.98 -35.73 -9.47
C TYR A 295 -41.88 -35.53 -10.71
N LEU A 296 -42.85 -36.44 -10.94
CA LEU A 296 -43.74 -36.39 -12.10
C LEU A 296 -44.50 -35.05 -12.20
N ILE A 297 -45.02 -34.56 -11.08
CA ILE A 297 -45.71 -33.27 -10.97
C ILE A 297 -44.81 -32.13 -11.47
N VAL A 298 -43.55 -32.10 -11.03
CA VAL A 298 -42.60 -31.04 -11.43
C VAL A 298 -42.21 -31.20 -12.89
N GLU A 299 -41.94 -32.42 -13.35
CA GLU A 299 -41.49 -32.69 -14.72
C GLU A 299 -42.54 -32.36 -15.78
N GLN A 300 -43.80 -32.74 -15.54
CA GLN A 300 -44.89 -32.50 -16.48
C GLN A 300 -45.33 -31.03 -16.54
N THR A 301 -44.88 -30.20 -15.59
CA THR A 301 -45.22 -28.77 -15.53
C THR A 301 -44.02 -27.84 -15.79
N LYS A 302 -42.89 -28.42 -16.23
CA LYS A 302 -41.70 -27.68 -16.67
C LYS A 302 -42.06 -26.77 -17.86
N PRO A 303 -41.79 -25.45 -17.80
CA PRO A 303 -42.03 -24.55 -18.92
C PRO A 303 -40.97 -24.75 -20.01
N GLU A 304 -41.40 -25.13 -21.21
CA GLU A 304 -40.54 -25.40 -22.38
C GLU A 304 -39.82 -24.13 -22.90
N ASN A 305 -40.28 -22.94 -22.53
CA ASN A 305 -39.88 -21.66 -23.12
C ASN A 305 -38.78 -20.89 -22.36
N ILE A 306 -38.43 -21.27 -21.13
CA ILE A 306 -37.47 -20.50 -20.30
C ILE A 306 -36.01 -20.87 -20.62
N GLU A 307 -35.75 -22.07 -21.16
CA GLU A 307 -34.39 -22.51 -21.48
C GLU A 307 -33.75 -21.73 -22.63
N LYS A 308 -34.55 -21.22 -23.58
CA LYS A 308 -34.06 -20.43 -24.73
C LYS A 308 -33.62 -19.01 -24.36
N LEU A 309 -34.20 -18.42 -23.32
CA LEU A 309 -33.87 -17.06 -22.87
C LEU A 309 -32.52 -16.96 -22.14
N HIS A 310 -31.94 -18.07 -21.69
CA HIS A 310 -30.65 -18.07 -20.99
C HIS A 310 -29.43 -18.18 -21.93
N ILE A 311 -29.60 -18.68 -23.16
CA ILE A 311 -28.48 -18.90 -24.09
C ILE A 311 -28.02 -17.60 -24.75
N GLU A 312 -28.90 -16.60 -24.90
CA GLU A 312 -28.58 -15.35 -25.59
C GLU A 312 -27.84 -14.31 -24.73
N GLY A 313 -27.65 -14.57 -23.42
CA GLY A 313 -27.20 -13.56 -22.45
C GLY A 313 -25.95 -13.90 -21.63
N GLU A 314 -25.11 -14.85 -22.04
CA GLU A 314 -23.94 -15.23 -21.24
C GLU A 314 -22.69 -14.39 -21.55
N ASP A 315 -22.12 -13.82 -20.47
CA ASP A 315 -20.80 -13.20 -20.40
C ASP A 315 -19.71 -14.12 -21.00
N PRO A 316 -18.71 -13.57 -21.72
CA PRO A 316 -17.71 -14.36 -22.45
C PRO A 316 -16.86 -15.29 -21.57
N ILE A 317 -16.87 -15.10 -20.24
CA ILE A 317 -16.16 -15.93 -19.26
C ILE A 317 -16.88 -17.26 -19.00
N PHE A 318 -18.22 -17.31 -19.08
CA PHE A 318 -18.96 -18.55 -18.87
C PHE A 318 -18.88 -19.47 -20.09
N ARG A 319 -18.83 -18.88 -21.29
CA ARG A 319 -18.68 -19.59 -22.57
C ARG A 319 -17.39 -20.41 -22.67
N SER A 320 -16.28 -19.89 -22.14
CA SER A 320 -15.01 -20.64 -22.10
C SER A 320 -15.09 -21.84 -21.15
N PHE A 321 -15.80 -21.70 -20.04
CA PHE A 321 -15.96 -22.78 -19.05
C PHE A 321 -16.83 -23.92 -19.59
N THR A 322 -17.91 -23.59 -20.30
CA THR A 322 -18.80 -24.57 -20.94
C THR A 322 -18.15 -25.27 -22.14
N GLU A 323 -17.33 -24.55 -22.93
CA GLU A 323 -16.60 -25.14 -24.05
C GLU A 323 -15.49 -26.09 -23.60
N ASP A 324 -14.82 -25.80 -22.48
CA ASP A 324 -13.80 -26.68 -21.91
C ASP A 324 -14.42 -27.94 -21.28
N MET A 325 -15.58 -27.83 -20.61
CA MET A 325 -16.31 -29.01 -20.13
C MET A 325 -16.83 -29.89 -21.27
N ALA A 326 -17.38 -29.31 -22.34
CA ALA A 326 -17.86 -30.05 -23.50
C ALA A 326 -16.72 -30.75 -24.27
N ARG A 327 -15.51 -30.18 -24.26
CA ARG A 327 -14.31 -30.84 -24.81
C ARG A 327 -13.80 -31.99 -23.95
N SER A 328 -14.01 -31.94 -22.63
CA SER A 328 -13.58 -33.03 -21.73
C SER A 328 -14.52 -34.25 -21.72
N SER A 329 -15.74 -34.15 -22.26
CA SER A 329 -16.76 -35.22 -22.15
C SER A 329 -16.93 -36.08 -23.41
N THR A 330 -16.05 -35.99 -24.41
CA THR A 330 -16.08 -36.92 -25.54
C THR A 330 -15.32 -38.21 -25.20
N TRP A 331 -15.96 -39.13 -24.48
CA TRP A 331 -15.61 -40.54 -24.52
C TRP A 331 -16.86 -41.42 -24.58
N SER A 332 -16.84 -42.33 -25.57
CA SER A 332 -17.71 -43.51 -25.76
C SER A 332 -19.10 -43.30 -26.38
N ARG A 333 -19.14 -43.23 -27.71
CA ARG A 333 -20.27 -43.77 -28.50
C ARG A 333 -20.21 -45.30 -28.51
N PRO A 334 -21.32 -46.04 -28.35
CA PRO A 334 -21.32 -47.48 -28.51
C PRO A 334 -21.26 -47.85 -30.00
N VAL A 335 -20.45 -48.86 -30.31
CA VAL A 335 -20.35 -49.51 -31.62
C VAL A 335 -21.63 -50.31 -31.84
N GLU A 336 -22.41 -49.98 -32.87
CA GLU A 336 -23.54 -50.78 -33.31
C GLU A 336 -23.03 -52.08 -33.94
N ALA A 337 -23.55 -53.20 -33.44
CA ALA A 337 -23.31 -54.53 -33.97
C ALA A 337 -24.12 -54.74 -35.27
N ARG A 338 -23.43 -55.15 -36.33
CA ARG A 338 -23.97 -55.94 -37.44
C ARG A 338 -23.04 -57.11 -37.71
#